data_AF-A0A966YN66-F1
#
_entry.id   AF-A0A966YN66-F1
#
_cell.length_a   1.000
_cell.length_b   1.000
_cell.length_c   1.000
_cell.angle_alpha   90.00
_cell.angle_beta   90.00
_cell.angle_gamma   90.00
#
_symmetry.space_group_name_H-M   'P 1'
#
loop_
_entity.id
_entity.type
_entity.pdbx_description
1 polymer ?
#
loop_
_entity_poly.entity_id
_entity_poly.type
_entity_poly.pdbx_seq_one_letter_code
_entity_poly.pdbx_strand_id
1 'polypeptide(L)'
;MIETDLFDPGEPHERLDDTIDIEWVDKREAVAGLLRVSVRPSAGATWFLAVVHEQGEDPVVVLDYELPLVSHAFEFRAPGIWTDFVCETPIEQWTIGLEAFGIAVDP
;
A
#
# COMPACT_ATOMS: atom_id res chain seq x y z
N MET A 1 26.94 2.23 7.14
CA MET A 1 25.94 3.23 6.76
C MET A 1 25.31 2.73 5.47
N ILE A 2 23.98 2.67 5.42
CA ILE A 2 23.28 2.40 4.16
C ILE A 2 23.43 3.67 3.33
N GLU A 3 23.98 3.56 2.13
CA GLU A 3 24.03 4.67 1.17
C GLU A 3 22.59 4.96 0.74
N THR A 4 22.00 6.02 1.31
CA THR A 4 20.63 6.45 1.02
C THR A 4 20.46 6.96 -0.41
N ASP A 5 21.58 7.31 -1.06
CA ASP A 5 21.69 7.85 -2.40
C ASP A 5 21.33 6.80 -3.48
N LEU A 6 21.24 5.53 -3.09
CA LEU A 6 20.83 4.40 -3.93
C LEU A 6 19.36 3.99 -3.73
N PHE A 7 18.65 4.62 -2.79
CA PHE A 7 17.26 4.29 -2.48
C PHE A 7 16.35 5.39 -3.01
N ASP A 8 15.63 5.08 -4.09
CA ASP A 8 14.49 5.90 -4.51
C ASP A 8 13.26 5.45 -3.72
N PRO A 9 12.75 6.25 -2.76
CA PRO A 9 11.56 5.85 -2.01
C PRO A 9 10.33 5.68 -2.90
N GLY A 10 10.28 6.29 -4.08
CA GLY A 10 9.17 6.16 -5.02
C GLY A 10 9.15 4.89 -5.85
N GLU A 11 10.23 4.09 -5.82
CA GLU A 11 10.35 2.86 -6.59
C GLU A 11 10.73 1.67 -5.71
N PRO A 12 10.16 0.48 -5.96
CA PRO A 12 10.56 -0.72 -5.25
C PRO A 12 11.96 -1.18 -5.70
N HIS A 13 12.77 -1.62 -4.76
CA HIS A 13 14.11 -2.13 -5.01
C HIS A 13 14.05 -3.50 -5.69
N GLU A 14 14.70 -3.63 -6.86
CA GLU A 14 14.61 -4.82 -7.72
C GLU A 14 14.99 -6.15 -7.06
N ARG A 15 15.82 -6.13 -6.02
CA ARG A 15 16.41 -7.32 -5.39
C ARG A 15 16.06 -7.52 -3.93
N LEU A 16 15.33 -6.58 -3.33
CA LEU A 16 14.99 -6.63 -1.91
C LEU A 16 13.47 -6.65 -1.77
N ASP A 17 13.00 -7.26 -0.70
CA ASP A 17 11.61 -7.14 -0.34
C ASP A 17 11.42 -5.74 0.29
N ASP A 18 10.68 -4.88 -0.39
CA ASP A 18 10.38 -3.53 0.07
C ASP A 18 8.96 -3.43 0.57
N THR A 19 8.74 -2.67 1.62
CA THR A 19 7.41 -2.49 2.23
C THR A 19 7.19 -1.04 2.60
N ILE A 20 6.00 -0.54 2.23
CA ILE A 20 5.49 0.77 2.66
C ILE A 20 4.26 0.53 3.51
N ASP A 21 4.27 1.14 4.70
CA ASP A 21 3.12 1.22 5.59
C ASP A 21 2.67 2.68 5.71
N ILE A 22 1.38 2.92 5.47
CA ILE A 22 0.75 4.22 5.68
C ILE A 22 -0.44 4.02 6.60
N GLU A 23 -0.35 4.65 7.77
CA GLU A 23 -1.41 4.68 8.77
C GLU A 23 -1.94 6.10 8.89
N TRP A 24 -3.26 6.25 9.01
CA TRP A 24 -3.87 7.55 9.20
C TRP A 24 -5.12 7.48 10.07
N VAL A 25 -5.46 8.63 10.64
CA VAL A 25 -6.71 8.88 11.34
C VAL A 25 -7.21 10.26 10.93
N ASP A 26 -8.38 10.32 10.32
CA ASP A 26 -9.15 11.54 10.15
C ASP A 26 -10.21 11.63 11.25
N LYS A 27 -9.96 12.50 12.24
CA LYS A 27 -10.88 12.73 13.36
C LYS A 27 -12.12 13.52 12.98
N ARG A 28 -12.10 14.26 11.86
CA ARG A 28 -13.24 15.09 11.42
C ARG A 28 -14.30 14.22 10.77
N GLU A 29 -13.84 13.29 9.93
CA GLU A 29 -14.69 12.31 9.25
C GLU A 29 -14.89 11.03 10.07
N ALA A 30 -14.20 10.89 11.22
CA ALA A 30 -14.20 9.70 12.07
C ALA A 30 -13.82 8.41 11.32
N VAL A 31 -12.86 8.52 10.38
CA VAL A 31 -12.33 7.42 9.57
C VAL A 31 -10.86 7.21 9.90
N ALA A 32 -10.42 5.96 9.93
CA ALA A 32 -9.02 5.58 10.05
C ALA A 32 -8.68 4.48 9.06
N GLY A 33 -7.39 4.31 8.80
CA GLY A 33 -6.96 3.19 7.99
C GLY A 33 -5.47 2.88 8.05
N LEU A 34 -5.16 1.75 7.43
CA LEU A 34 -3.84 1.21 7.20
C LEU A 34 -3.77 0.75 5.75
N LEU A 35 -2.70 1.13 5.06
CA LEU A 35 -2.30 0.60 3.77
C LEU A 35 -0.92 -0.03 3.94
N ARG A 36 -0.76 -1.25 3.45
CA ARG A 36 0.54 -1.91 3.31
C ARG A 36 0.67 -2.43 1.90
N VAL A 37 1.75 -2.01 1.24
CA VAL A 37 2.23 -2.66 0.02
C VAL A 37 3.60 -3.26 0.30
N SER A 38 3.80 -4.52 -0.06
CA SER A 38 5.09 -5.18 -0.01
C SER A 38 5.43 -5.76 -1.38
N VAL A 39 6.44 -5.20 -2.05
CA VAL A 39 6.96 -5.74 -3.31
C VAL A 39 8.01 -6.78 -2.96
N ARG A 40 7.79 -8.04 -3.34
CA ARG A 40 8.59 -9.17 -2.85
C ARG A 40 9.19 -9.96 -4.00
N PRO A 41 10.36 -9.55 -4.55
CA PRO A 41 11.08 -10.31 -5.56
C PRO A 41 11.36 -11.76 -5.12
N SER A 42 11.58 -11.98 -3.82
CA SER A 42 11.82 -13.31 -3.25
C SER A 42 10.61 -14.26 -3.38
N ALA A 43 9.39 -13.72 -3.43
CA ALA A 43 8.14 -14.45 -3.62
C ALA A 43 7.62 -14.36 -5.07
N GLY A 44 8.21 -13.50 -5.90
CA GLY A 44 7.74 -13.23 -7.26
C GLY A 44 6.38 -12.52 -7.32
N ALA A 45 6.00 -11.80 -6.26
CA ALA A 45 4.69 -11.18 -6.12
C ALA A 45 4.74 -9.86 -5.37
N THR A 46 3.67 -9.07 -5.53
CA THR A 46 3.35 -7.94 -4.66
C THR A 46 2.25 -8.36 -3.69
N TRP A 47 2.40 -7.98 -2.43
CA TRP A 47 1.43 -8.22 -1.38
C TRP A 47 0.78 -6.90 -1.00
N PHE A 48 -0.53 -6.92 -0.80
CA PHE A 48 -1.30 -5.74 -0.48
C PHE A 48 -2.30 -6.01 0.63
N LEU A 49 -2.38 -5.06 1.55
CA LEU A 49 -3.41 -4.97 2.58
C LEU A 49 -3.89 -3.52 2.64
N ALA A 50 -5.20 -3.32 2.57
CA ALA A 50 -5.83 -2.08 3.01
C ALA A 50 -6.88 -2.42 4.07
N VAL A 51 -6.92 -1.62 5.13
CA VAL A 51 -7.99 -1.64 6.13
C VAL A 51 -8.49 -0.20 6.24
N VAL A 52 -9.78 -0.01 6.02
CA VAL A 52 -10.46 1.28 6.23
C VAL A 52 -11.62 1.06 7.18
N HIS A 53 -11.73 1.90 8.20
CA HIS A 53 -12.74 1.78 9.22
C HIS A 53 -13.34 3.16 9.51
N GLU A 54 -14.65 3.25 9.32
CA GLU A 54 -15.48 4.38 9.75
C GLU A 54 -16.07 4.07 11.12
N GLN A 55 -16.05 5.04 12.03
CA GLN A 55 -16.53 4.85 13.40
C GLN A 55 -18.00 4.38 13.41
N GLY A 56 -18.22 3.15 13.88
CA GLY A 56 -19.56 2.57 14.05
C GLY A 56 -19.96 1.58 12.96
N GLU A 57 -19.12 1.41 11.94
CA GLU A 57 -19.26 0.40 10.88
C GLU A 57 -18.21 -0.71 11.05
N ASP A 58 -18.40 -1.84 10.37
CA ASP A 58 -17.37 -2.88 10.32
C ASP A 58 -16.19 -2.43 9.44
N PRO A 59 -14.93 -2.75 9.81
CA PRO A 59 -13.77 -2.45 8.97
C PRO A 59 -13.86 -3.15 7.62
N VAL A 60 -13.60 -2.39 6.55
CA VAL A 60 -13.50 -2.90 5.18
C VAL A 60 -12.05 -3.24 4.89
N VAL A 61 -11.81 -4.50 4.52
CA VAL A 61 -10.48 -5.05 4.27
C VAL A 61 -10.33 -5.44 2.80
N VAL A 62 -9.21 -5.05 2.20
CA VAL A 62 -8.73 -5.52 0.91
C VAL A 62 -7.42 -6.28 1.16
N LEU A 63 -7.34 -7.52 0.72
CA LEU A 63 -6.15 -8.35 0.92
C LEU A 63 -5.88 -9.18 -0.34
N ASP A 64 -4.66 -9.08 -0.86
CA ASP A 64 -4.19 -9.91 -1.96
C ASP A 64 -2.67 -10.14 -1.84
N TYR A 65 -2.24 -11.40 -2.00
CA TYR A 65 -0.84 -11.81 -1.89
C TYR A 65 -0.25 -12.32 -3.22
N GLU A 66 -1.03 -12.26 -4.30
CA GLU A 66 -0.67 -12.81 -5.61
C GLU A 66 -0.69 -11.73 -6.70
N LEU A 67 -0.57 -10.45 -6.31
CA LEU A 67 -0.54 -9.34 -7.26
C LEU A 67 0.76 -9.36 -8.08
N PRO A 68 0.73 -8.80 -9.31
CA PRO A 68 1.91 -8.73 -10.16
C PRO A 68 3.10 -8.09 -9.44
N LEU A 69 4.29 -8.68 -9.62
CA LEU A 69 5.53 -8.05 -9.19
C LEU A 69 5.77 -6.76 -9.99
N VAL A 70 5.99 -5.65 -9.30
CA VAL A 70 6.27 -4.34 -9.90
C VAL A 70 7.74 -3.97 -9.67
N SER A 71 8.33 -3.24 -10.63
CA SER A 71 9.75 -2.86 -10.57
C SER A 71 9.99 -1.37 -10.85
N HIS A 72 8.98 -0.66 -11.30
CA HIS A 72 9.02 0.77 -11.61
C HIS A 72 7.71 1.35 -11.11
N ALA A 73 7.78 2.12 -10.02
CA ALA A 73 6.66 2.56 -9.18
C ALA A 73 5.94 1.45 -8.38
N PHE A 74 5.28 1.88 -7.31
CA PHE A 74 4.36 1.07 -6.50
C PHE A 74 2.93 1.14 -7.07
N GLU A 75 2.79 0.90 -8.38
CA GLU A 75 1.51 0.86 -9.10
C GLU A 75 1.22 -0.55 -9.62
N PHE A 76 0.05 -1.10 -9.30
CA PHE A 76 -0.40 -2.37 -9.88
C PHE A 76 -1.89 -2.36 -10.22
N ARG A 77 -2.25 -3.18 -11.21
CA ARG A 77 -3.63 -3.40 -11.67
C ARG A 77 -3.90 -4.89 -11.75
N ALA A 78 -4.97 -5.33 -11.10
CA ALA A 78 -5.46 -6.70 -11.13
C ALA A 78 -6.99 -6.70 -11.09
N PRO A 79 -7.66 -7.85 -11.34
CA PRO A 79 -9.12 -7.92 -11.23
C PRO A 79 -9.60 -7.45 -9.86
N GLY A 80 -10.41 -6.38 -9.84
CA GLY A 80 -11.01 -5.84 -8.62
C GLY A 80 -10.10 -4.94 -7.78
N ILE A 81 -8.91 -4.59 -8.27
CA ILE A 81 -8.01 -3.65 -7.60
C ILE A 81 -7.12 -2.87 -8.57
N TRP A 82 -7.03 -1.56 -8.34
CA TRP A 82 -5.97 -0.69 -8.83
C TRP A 82 -5.45 0.15 -7.67
N THR A 83 -4.13 0.27 -7.59
CA THR A 83 -3.48 1.19 -6.65
C THR A 83 -2.35 1.93 -7.32
N ASP A 84 -2.07 3.13 -6.82
CA ASP A 84 -0.93 3.95 -7.22
C ASP A 84 -0.40 4.70 -5.99
N PHE A 85 0.88 4.46 -5.66
CA PHE A 85 1.56 5.12 -4.54
C PHE A 85 2.60 6.08 -5.10
N VAL A 86 2.29 7.37 -5.06
CA VAL A 86 3.15 8.42 -5.58
C VAL A 86 3.90 9.08 -4.42
N CYS A 87 5.23 8.95 -4.43
CA CYS A 87 6.09 9.71 -3.53
C CYS A 87 6.24 11.14 -4.07
N GLU A 88 5.51 12.09 -3.47
CA GLU A 88 5.59 13.51 -3.83
C GLU A 88 6.84 14.15 -3.22
N THR A 89 7.14 13.80 -1.97
CA THR A 89 8.33 14.26 -1.26
C THR A 89 8.79 13.15 -0.30
N PRO A 90 10.03 12.63 -0.46
CA PRO A 90 10.56 11.57 0.38
C PRO A 90 10.31 11.77 1.88
N ILE A 91 9.68 10.80 2.54
CA ILE A 91 9.41 10.78 3.99
C ILE A 91 8.48 11.93 4.49
N GLU A 92 7.98 12.79 3.60
CA GLU A 92 7.15 13.94 3.97
C GLU A 92 5.74 13.86 3.38
N GLN A 93 5.61 13.52 2.10
CA GLN A 93 4.34 13.57 1.40
C GLN A 93 4.20 12.45 0.37
N TRP A 94 3.05 11.79 0.44
CA TRP A 94 2.64 10.70 -0.44
C TRP A 94 1.19 10.90 -0.87
N THR A 95 0.90 10.57 -2.12
CA THR A 95 -0.46 10.53 -2.67
C THR A 95 -0.78 9.08 -3.01
N ILE A 96 -1.86 8.55 -2.44
CA ILE A 96 -2.28 7.16 -2.68
C ILE A 96 -3.63 7.14 -3.39
N GLY A 97 -3.65 6.54 -4.58
CA GLY A 97 -4.87 6.12 -5.26
C GLY A 97 -5.20 4.66 -4.88
N LEU A 98 -6.44 4.40 -4.45
CA LEU A 98 -6.93 3.05 -4.19
C LEU A 98 -8.37 2.91 -4.72
N GLU A 99 -8.54 2.12 -5.76
CA GLU A 99 -9.84 1.69 -6.26
C GLU A 99 -9.92 0.17 -6.15
N ALA A 100 -10.72 -0.34 -5.21
CA ALA A 100 -10.79 -1.76 -4.93
C ALA A 100 -12.16 -2.20 -4.42
N PHE A 101 -12.41 -3.51 -4.48
CA PHE A 101 -13.51 -4.15 -3.79
C PHE A 101 -13.00 -4.79 -2.49
N GLY A 102 -13.48 -4.31 -1.35
CA GLY A 102 -13.15 -4.85 -0.03
C GLY A 102 -14.29 -5.67 0.57
N ILE A 103 -13.98 -6.39 1.65
CA ILE A 103 -14.93 -7.18 2.44
C ILE A 103 -15.04 -6.54 3.82
N ALA A 104 -16.26 -6.30 4.29
CA ALA A 104 -16.49 -5.90 5.67
C ALA A 104 -16.27 -7.12 6.59
N VAL A 105 -15.47 -6.96 7.64
CA VAL A 105 -15.14 -8.04 8.57
C VAL A 105 -15.58 -7.68 10.00
N ASP A 106 -16.27 -8.60 10.64
CA ASP A 106 -16.62 -8.51 12.07
C ASP A 106 -15.35 -8.77 12.91
N PRO A 107 -14.97 -7.86 13.84
CA PRO A 107 -13.77 -8.00 14.67
C PRO A 107 -13.80 -9.11 15.74
#